data_AF-A0A7V2IJN4-F1
#
_entry.id   AF-A0A7V2IJN4-F1
#
_cell.length_a   1.000
_cell.length_b   1.000
_cell.length_c   1.000
_cell.angle_alpha   90.00
_cell.angle_beta   90.00
_cell.angle_gamma   90.00
#
_symmetry.space_group_name_H-M   'P 1'
#
loop_
_entity.id
_entity.type
_entity.pdbx_description
1 polymer ?
#
loop_
_entity_poly.entity_id
_entity_poly.type
_entity_poly.pdbx_seq_one_letter_code
_entity_poly.pdbx_strand_id
1 'polypeptide(L)'
;MPGRFWTFTLLLAFSKTLNLDLKAITKGAILNQFFLIFSAIPALCFYFLEVKNYLLFFVFSIFFIIFPLALHFLSLKYQIKLKFFVFLKIFFMFLILWILVGLSLFFFILSFSKSINLFYTALIFPIAYNIGILSLISPAGIGIREGVMTFMLLKFFDLEFSNKISVLFRIFNLIIELFLSLIAYILYKLDSHSK
;
A
#
# COMPACT_ATOMS: atom_id res chain seq x y z
N MET A 1 10.84 1.33 2.93
CA MET A 1 11.82 1.49 1.85
C MET A 1 11.80 2.88 1.23
N PRO A 2 12.93 3.35 0.69
CA PRO A 2 13.17 4.74 0.32
C PRO A 2 12.19 5.19 -0.78
N GLY A 3 11.95 6.51 -0.88
CA GLY A 3 10.82 7.04 -1.66
C GLY A 3 10.75 6.49 -3.08
N ARG A 4 9.55 6.48 -3.69
CA ARG A 4 9.22 5.91 -5.02
C ARG A 4 10.29 6.06 -6.11
N PHE A 5 11.08 7.13 -6.05
CA PHE A 5 12.29 7.32 -6.86
C PHE A 5 13.20 6.09 -6.85
N TRP A 6 13.48 5.52 -5.67
CA TRP A 6 14.36 4.37 -5.49
C TRP A 6 13.77 3.06 -6.00
N THR A 7 12.45 2.85 -5.83
CA THR A 7 11.79 1.68 -6.40
C THR A 7 11.84 1.73 -7.93
N PHE A 8 11.64 2.91 -8.51
CA PHE A 8 11.72 3.14 -9.94
C PHE A 8 13.16 2.99 -10.47
N THR A 9 14.17 3.54 -9.79
CA THR A 9 15.58 3.39 -10.19
C THR A 9 16.05 1.94 -10.04
N LEU A 10 15.61 1.21 -9.01
CA LEU A 10 15.85 -0.23 -8.88
C LEU A 10 15.21 -1.02 -10.02
N LEU A 11 13.96 -0.74 -10.35
CA LEU A 11 13.27 -1.37 -11.49
C LEU A 11 14.00 -1.12 -12.81
N LEU A 12 14.52 0.09 -13.02
CA LEU A 12 15.32 0.45 -14.21
C LEU A 12 16.67 -0.27 -14.21
N ALA A 13 17.35 -0.35 -13.06
CA ALA A 13 18.62 -1.06 -12.94
C ALA A 13 18.44 -2.55 -13.25
N PHE A 14 17.42 -3.20 -12.69
CA PHE A 14 17.09 -4.60 -12.97
C PHE A 14 16.60 -4.84 -14.40
N SER A 15 15.90 -3.89 -15.01
CA SER A 15 15.46 -4.04 -16.41
C SER A 15 16.64 -4.16 -17.38
N LYS A 16 17.73 -3.42 -17.11
CA LYS A 16 18.93 -3.41 -17.95
C LYS A 16 19.71 -4.71 -17.80
N THR A 17 19.78 -5.28 -16.60
CA THR A 17 20.46 -6.56 -16.37
C THR A 17 19.66 -7.75 -16.88
N LEU A 18 18.32 -7.68 -16.89
CA LEU A 18 17.44 -8.77 -17.32
C LEU A 18 17.00 -8.69 -18.80
N ASN A 19 17.50 -7.72 -19.58
CA ASN A 19 17.08 -7.46 -20.97
C ASN A 19 15.56 -7.33 -21.16
N LEU A 20 14.89 -6.74 -20.17
CA LEU A 20 13.44 -6.53 -20.21
C LEU A 20 13.09 -5.22 -20.91
N ASP A 21 11.97 -5.18 -21.62
CA ASP A 21 11.48 -3.95 -22.25
C ASP A 21 11.16 -2.89 -21.19
N LEU A 22 11.93 -1.81 -21.24
CA LEU A 22 11.84 -0.67 -20.34
C LEU A 22 10.46 0.00 -20.42
N LYS A 23 9.81 -0.02 -21.60
CA LYS A 23 8.45 0.51 -21.78
C LYS A 23 7.41 -0.37 -21.09
N ALA A 24 7.56 -1.68 -21.12
CA ALA A 24 6.65 -2.59 -20.42
C ALA A 24 6.75 -2.43 -18.90
N ILE A 25 7.97 -2.33 -18.36
CA ILE A 25 8.20 -2.19 -16.92
C ILE A 25 7.65 -0.87 -16.39
N THR A 26 7.92 0.24 -17.08
CA THR A 26 7.41 1.56 -16.68
C THR A 26 5.88 1.60 -16.69
N LYS A 27 5.23 1.03 -17.71
CA LYS A 27 3.77 0.88 -17.75
C LYS A 27 3.24 0.06 -16.57
N GLY A 28 3.88 -1.07 -16.26
CA GLY A 28 3.53 -1.93 -15.13
C GLY A 28 3.66 -1.22 -13.77
N ALA A 29 4.75 -0.47 -13.57
CA ALA A 29 5.00 0.29 -12.34
C ALA A 29 3.95 1.39 -12.12
N ILE A 30 3.57 2.11 -13.18
CA ILE A 30 2.49 3.11 -13.12
C ILE A 30 1.18 2.43 -12.74
N LEU A 31 0.81 1.36 -13.44
CA LEU A 31 -0.42 0.62 -13.19
C LEU A 31 -0.49 0.12 -11.74
N ASN A 32 0.61 -0.46 -11.24
CA ASN A 32 0.75 -0.93 -9.87
C ASN A 32 0.49 0.20 -8.86
N GLN A 33 1.06 1.38 -9.09
CA GLN A 33 0.88 2.52 -8.20
C GLN A 33 -0.56 3.03 -8.19
N PHE A 34 -1.25 3.01 -9.33
CA PHE A 34 -2.67 3.33 -9.43
C PHE A 34 -3.52 2.35 -8.64
N PHE A 35 -3.38 1.04 -8.90
CA PHE A 35 -4.15 0.04 -8.16
C PHE A 35 -3.92 0.10 -6.66
N LEU A 36 -2.68 0.28 -6.23
CA LEU A 36 -2.32 0.42 -4.82
C LEU A 36 -3.07 1.59 -4.16
N ILE A 37 -3.15 2.75 -4.82
CA ILE A 37 -3.83 3.93 -4.27
C ILE A 37 -5.35 3.73 -4.20
N PHE A 38 -5.94 3.36 -5.31
CA PHE A 38 -7.40 3.35 -5.44
C PHE A 38 -8.05 2.17 -4.72
N SER A 39 -7.35 1.05 -4.56
CA SER A 39 -7.84 -0.10 -3.77
C SER A 39 -7.96 0.18 -2.27
N ALA A 40 -7.38 1.27 -1.77
CA ALA A 40 -7.53 1.68 -0.37
C ALA A 40 -8.70 2.64 -0.13
N ILE A 41 -9.34 3.18 -1.18
CA ILE A 41 -10.51 4.06 -1.07
C ILE A 41 -11.67 3.39 -0.32
N PRO A 42 -11.99 2.10 -0.54
CA PRO A 42 -13.00 1.42 0.27
C PRO A 42 -12.72 1.49 1.78
N ALA A 43 -11.45 1.40 2.21
CA ALA A 43 -11.10 1.52 3.61
C ALA A 43 -11.38 2.94 4.16
N LEU A 44 -11.09 3.97 3.38
CA LEU A 44 -11.46 5.36 3.71
C LEU A 44 -12.99 5.52 3.81
N CYS A 45 -13.75 4.98 2.86
CA CYS A 45 -15.21 5.02 2.91
C CYS A 45 -15.75 4.36 4.19
N PHE A 46 -15.28 3.15 4.52
CA PHE A 46 -15.69 2.46 5.76
C PHE A 46 -15.32 3.25 7.01
N TYR A 47 -14.13 3.86 7.06
CA TYR A 47 -13.73 4.69 8.18
C TYR A 47 -14.66 5.90 8.36
N PHE A 48 -14.97 6.64 7.29
CA PHE A 48 -15.86 7.80 7.37
C PHE A 48 -17.30 7.43 7.68
N LEU A 49 -17.74 6.25 7.25
CA LEU A 49 -19.02 5.70 7.67
C LEU A 49 -19.05 5.42 9.18
N GLU A 50 -17.98 4.84 9.74
CA GLU A 50 -17.86 4.53 11.16
C GLU A 50 -17.84 5.80 12.04
N VAL A 51 -17.10 6.84 11.63
CA VAL A 51 -17.08 8.13 12.34
C VAL A 51 -18.28 9.02 12.03
N LYS A 52 -19.29 8.49 11.31
CA LYS A 52 -20.53 9.18 10.91
C LYS A 52 -20.31 10.49 10.13
N ASN A 53 -19.21 10.57 9.38
CA ASN A 53 -18.93 11.70 8.50
C ASN A 53 -19.40 11.41 7.08
N TYR A 54 -20.71 11.61 6.85
CA TYR A 54 -21.35 11.27 5.58
C TYR A 54 -20.85 12.10 4.40
N LEU A 55 -20.46 13.36 4.62
CA LEU A 55 -19.90 14.23 3.58
C LEU A 55 -18.65 13.59 2.97
N LEU A 56 -17.67 13.25 3.81
CA LEU A 56 -16.42 12.64 3.34
C LEU A 56 -16.66 11.23 2.78
N PHE A 57 -17.58 10.46 3.36
CA PHE A 57 -18.01 9.18 2.78
C PHE A 57 -18.49 9.33 1.33
N PHE A 58 -19.36 10.31 1.03
CA PHE A 58 -19.83 10.56 -0.33
C PHE A 58 -18.70 11.02 -1.25
N VAL A 59 -17.81 11.91 -0.79
CA VAL A 59 -16.66 12.38 -1.56
C VAL A 59 -15.76 11.21 -1.99
N PHE A 60 -15.37 10.33 -1.06
CA PHE A 60 -14.53 9.18 -1.38
C PHE A 60 -15.25 8.13 -2.23
N SER A 61 -16.57 7.96 -2.04
CA SER A 61 -17.37 7.09 -2.89
C SER A 61 -17.42 7.57 -4.34
N ILE A 62 -17.48 8.89 -4.57
CA ILE A 62 -17.38 9.49 -5.91
C ILE A 62 -16.00 9.20 -6.52
N PHE A 63 -14.90 9.37 -5.78
CA PHE A 63 -13.56 9.00 -6.26
C PHE A 63 -13.45 7.52 -6.64
N PHE A 64 -14.10 6.64 -5.89
CA PHE A 64 -14.17 5.22 -6.21
C PHE A 64 -14.91 4.94 -7.53
N ILE A 65 -16.01 5.65 -7.80
CA ILE A 65 -16.79 5.53 -9.03
C ILE A 65 -16.02 6.11 -10.24
N ILE A 66 -15.23 7.16 -10.03
CA ILE A 66 -14.40 7.78 -11.09
C ILE A 66 -13.17 6.92 -11.42
N PHE A 67 -12.73 6.03 -10.53
CA PHE A 67 -11.53 5.22 -10.71
C PHE A 67 -11.47 4.41 -12.02
N PRO A 68 -12.51 3.65 -12.43
CA PRO A 68 -12.52 2.95 -13.71
C PRO A 68 -12.35 3.90 -14.90
N LEU A 69 -12.92 5.11 -14.82
CA LEU A 69 -12.80 6.13 -15.86
C LEU A 69 -11.36 6.66 -15.95
N ALA A 70 -10.75 6.98 -14.81
CA ALA A 70 -9.35 7.42 -14.74
C ALA A 70 -8.39 6.37 -15.33
N LEU A 71 -8.63 5.09 -15.03
CA LEU A 71 -7.86 4.00 -15.60
C LEU A 71 -8.11 3.78 -17.09
N HIS A 72 -9.34 3.99 -17.57
CA HIS A 72 -9.62 3.94 -19.00
C HIS A 72 -8.80 4.99 -19.76
N PHE A 73 -8.78 6.24 -19.30
CA PHE A 73 -7.94 7.28 -19.90
C PHE A 73 -6.44 6.96 -19.81
N LEU A 74 -5.98 6.41 -18.68
CA LEU A 74 -4.60 5.95 -18.53
C LEU A 74 -4.28 4.84 -19.54
N SER A 75 -5.21 3.91 -19.75
CA SER A 75 -5.06 2.79 -20.68
C SER A 75 -4.93 3.27 -22.13
N LEU A 76 -5.67 4.33 -22.50
CA LEU A 76 -5.55 4.98 -23.80
C LEU A 76 -4.19 5.68 -23.96
N LYS A 77 -3.82 6.52 -22.98
CA LYS A 77 -2.57 7.30 -23.02
C LYS A 77 -1.32 6.42 -23.10
N TYR A 78 -1.30 5.30 -22.39
CA TYR A 78 -0.14 4.40 -22.33
C TYR A 78 -0.30 3.14 -23.22
N GLN A 79 -1.35 3.09 -24.06
CA GLN A 79 -1.66 1.94 -24.93
C GLN A 79 -1.65 0.60 -24.16
N ILE A 80 -2.18 0.61 -22.93
CA ILE A 80 -2.26 -0.58 -22.09
C ILE A 80 -3.58 -1.27 -22.40
N LYS A 81 -3.53 -2.44 -23.04
CA LYS A 81 -4.74 -3.26 -23.26
C LYS A 81 -5.01 -4.08 -22.01
N LEU A 82 -5.85 -3.56 -21.10
CA LEU A 82 -6.28 -4.30 -19.92
C LEU A 82 -7.70 -4.83 -20.10
N LYS A 83 -7.85 -6.16 -20.04
CA LYS A 83 -9.18 -6.79 -20.02
C LYS A 83 -9.86 -6.51 -18.68
N PHE A 84 -11.18 -6.30 -18.68
CA PHE A 84 -11.96 -6.02 -17.46
C PHE A 84 -11.76 -7.10 -16.37
N PHE A 85 -11.75 -8.38 -16.75
CA PHE A 85 -11.49 -9.46 -15.79
C PHE A 85 -10.09 -9.41 -15.16
N VAL A 86 -9.07 -9.00 -15.92
CA VAL A 86 -7.71 -8.84 -15.39
C VAL A 86 -7.66 -7.64 -14.45
N PHE A 87 -8.34 -6.55 -14.80
CA PHE A 87 -8.49 -5.38 -13.94
C PHE A 87 -9.10 -5.77 -12.59
N LEU A 88 -10.24 -6.47 -12.62
CA LEU A 88 -10.96 -6.88 -11.42
C LEU A 88 -10.12 -7.83 -10.57
N LYS A 89 -9.41 -8.78 -11.20
CA LYS A 89 -8.47 -9.69 -10.51
C LYS A 89 -7.37 -8.92 -9.77
N ILE A 90 -6.68 -7.99 -10.44
CA ILE A 90 -5.61 -7.20 -9.81
C ILE A 90 -6.18 -6.36 -8.68
N PHE A 91 -7.32 -5.71 -8.89
CA PHE A 91 -7.99 -4.90 -7.87
C PHE A 91 -8.30 -5.73 -6.60
N PHE A 92 -8.89 -6.92 -6.76
CA PHE A 92 -9.15 -7.81 -5.63
C PHE A 92 -7.88 -8.32 -4.94
N MET A 93 -6.80 -8.56 -5.67
CA MET A 93 -5.51 -8.91 -5.06
C MET A 93 -5.01 -7.79 -4.14
N PHE A 94 -5.17 -6.53 -4.52
CA PHE A 94 -4.83 -5.41 -3.64
C PHE A 94 -5.77 -5.27 -2.44
N LEU A 95 -7.07 -5.53 -2.61
CA LEU A 95 -7.99 -5.57 -1.47
C LEU A 95 -7.59 -6.64 -0.45
N ILE A 96 -7.26 -7.84 -0.93
CA ILE A 96 -6.77 -8.94 -0.08
C ILE A 96 -5.46 -8.53 0.59
N LEU A 97 -4.54 -7.90 -0.13
CA LEU A 97 -3.30 -7.36 0.45
C LEU A 97 -3.60 -6.40 1.61
N TRP A 98 -4.51 -5.45 1.43
CA TRP A 98 -4.86 -4.50 2.50
C TRP A 98 -5.45 -5.19 3.72
N ILE A 99 -6.32 -6.17 3.51
CA ILE A 99 -6.90 -6.96 4.60
C ILE A 99 -5.79 -7.72 5.34
N LEU A 100 -4.90 -8.41 4.63
CA LEU A 100 -3.81 -9.17 5.25
C LEU A 100 -2.85 -8.29 6.05
N VAL A 101 -2.51 -7.11 5.55
CA VAL A 101 -1.62 -6.18 6.27
C VAL A 101 -2.35 -5.47 7.43
N GLY A 102 -3.64 -5.23 7.30
CA GLY A 102 -4.48 -4.78 8.41
C GLY A 102 -4.58 -5.82 9.53
N LEU A 103 -4.74 -7.11 9.17
CA LEU A 103 -4.72 -8.23 10.09
C LEU A 103 -3.37 -8.39 10.78
N SER A 104 -2.25 -8.17 10.06
CA SER A 104 -0.93 -8.24 10.69
C SER A 104 -0.73 -7.15 11.74
N LEU A 105 -1.28 -5.94 11.52
CA LEU A 105 -1.31 -4.89 12.56
C LEU A 105 -2.14 -5.31 13.77
N PHE A 106 -3.30 -5.94 13.55
CA PHE A 106 -4.15 -6.43 14.63
C PHE A 106 -3.42 -7.45 15.52
N PHE A 107 -2.83 -8.49 14.93
CA PHE A 107 -2.05 -9.48 15.69
C PHE A 107 -0.81 -8.86 16.34
N PHE A 108 -0.19 -7.88 15.69
CA PHE A 108 0.94 -7.14 16.27
C PHE A 108 0.54 -6.35 17.51
N ILE A 109 -0.65 -5.76 17.56
CA ILE A 109 -1.15 -5.09 18.77
C ILE A 109 -1.50 -6.10 19.86
N LEU A 110 -2.12 -7.23 19.48
CA LEU A 110 -2.47 -8.30 20.42
C LEU A 110 -1.24 -8.87 21.13
N SER A 111 -0.06 -8.92 20.49
CA SER A 111 1.17 -9.42 21.13
C SER A 111 1.65 -8.57 22.30
N PHE A 112 1.13 -7.34 22.47
CA PHE A 112 1.39 -6.48 23.62
C PHE A 112 0.28 -6.55 24.69
N SER A 113 -0.55 -7.60 24.65
CA SER A 113 -1.68 -7.80 25.58
C SER A 113 -2.69 -6.65 25.58
N LYS A 114 -2.85 -5.98 24.43
CA LYS A 114 -3.84 -4.92 24.21
C LYS A 114 -4.92 -5.41 23.24
N SER A 115 -6.19 -5.14 23.56
CA SER A 115 -7.31 -5.43 22.68
C SER A 115 -7.69 -4.21 21.85
N ILE A 116 -8.11 -4.45 20.62
CA ILE A 116 -8.62 -3.43 19.70
C ILE A 116 -9.65 -4.08 18.78
N ASN A 117 -10.56 -3.30 18.23
CA ASN A 117 -11.53 -3.80 17.27
C ASN A 117 -10.82 -4.24 15.95
N LEU A 118 -11.07 -5.47 15.52
CA LEU A 118 -10.49 -6.05 14.30
C LEU A 118 -10.79 -5.21 13.05
N PHE A 119 -12.06 -4.83 12.87
CA PHE A 119 -12.50 -4.09 11.70
C PHE A 119 -11.83 -2.72 11.64
N TYR A 120 -11.82 -1.97 12.74
CA TYR A 120 -11.15 -0.66 12.79
C TYR A 120 -9.64 -0.80 12.48
N THR A 121 -8.98 -1.79 13.08
CA THR A 121 -7.54 -2.01 12.89
C THR A 121 -7.18 -2.32 11.44
N ALA A 122 -8.04 -3.08 10.75
CA ALA A 122 -7.85 -3.41 9.35
C ALA A 122 -7.87 -2.16 8.43
N LEU A 123 -8.51 -1.07 8.85
CA LEU A 123 -8.59 0.18 8.10
C LEU A 123 -7.36 1.09 8.33
N ILE A 124 -6.70 0.99 9.49
CA ILE A 124 -5.64 1.93 9.89
C ILE A 124 -4.50 1.94 8.88
N PHE A 125 -3.98 0.75 8.55
CA PHE A 125 -2.83 0.64 7.67
C PHE A 125 -3.06 1.12 6.24
N PRO A 126 -4.11 0.66 5.51
CA PRO A 126 -4.35 1.14 4.14
C PRO A 126 -4.53 2.67 4.09
N ILE A 127 -5.19 3.26 5.09
CA ILE A 127 -5.38 4.72 5.19
C ILE A 127 -4.04 5.42 5.40
N ALA A 128 -3.29 5.02 6.43
CA ALA A 128 -2.01 5.65 6.76
C ALA A 128 -0.97 5.50 5.65
N TYR A 129 -0.93 4.33 5.00
CA TYR A 129 -0.04 4.07 3.88
C TYR A 129 -0.34 5.01 2.71
N ASN A 130 -1.62 5.18 2.37
CA ASN A 130 -2.02 6.01 1.23
C ASN A 130 -1.86 7.50 1.50
N ILE A 131 -2.16 7.97 2.71
CA ILE A 131 -1.87 9.36 3.07
C ILE A 131 -0.35 9.62 3.03
N GLY A 132 0.46 8.69 3.56
CA GLY A 132 1.92 8.76 3.44
C GLY A 132 2.42 8.78 1.99
N ILE A 133 1.72 8.07 1.10
CA ILE A 133 2.04 7.99 -0.34
C ILE A 133 1.68 9.28 -1.10
N LEU A 134 0.60 9.95 -0.69
CA LEU A 134 0.11 11.17 -1.33
C LEU A 134 0.84 12.41 -0.81
N SER A 135 1.51 12.31 0.33
CA SER A 135 2.40 13.36 0.81
C SER A 135 3.53 13.62 -0.16
N LEU A 136 3.60 14.86 -0.65
CA LEU A 136 4.72 15.38 -1.43
C LEU A 136 5.87 15.87 -0.54
N ILE A 137 5.62 16.03 0.76
CA ILE A 137 6.50 16.73 1.71
C ILE A 137 7.44 15.74 2.41
N SER A 138 7.05 14.47 2.52
CA SER A 138 7.84 13.45 3.22
C SER A 138 8.39 12.37 2.28
N PRO A 139 9.72 12.21 2.18
CA PRO A 139 10.30 11.11 1.40
C PRO A 139 9.82 9.78 1.98
N ALA A 140 9.27 8.93 1.12
CA ALA A 140 8.69 7.62 1.49
C ALA A 140 7.53 7.66 2.50
N GLY A 141 6.90 8.81 2.72
CA GLY A 141 5.83 8.95 3.71
C GLY A 141 6.30 8.90 5.16
N ILE A 142 7.62 9.01 5.41
CA ILE A 142 8.21 8.99 6.76
C ILE A 142 7.60 10.10 7.62
N GLY A 143 7.21 9.76 8.84
CA GLY A 143 6.58 10.66 9.81
C GLY A 143 5.08 10.80 9.59
N ILE A 144 4.60 10.82 8.35
CA ILE A 144 3.16 10.96 8.05
C ILE A 144 2.42 9.66 8.26
N ARG A 145 2.97 8.55 7.79
CA ARG A 145 2.33 7.24 8.00
C ARG A 145 2.26 6.92 9.49
N GLU A 146 3.35 7.13 10.21
CA GLU A 146 3.43 6.93 11.66
C GLU A 146 2.48 7.89 12.39
N GLY A 147 2.43 9.16 11.97
CA GLY A 147 1.50 10.15 12.52
C GLY A 147 0.03 9.79 12.32
N VAL A 148 -0.36 9.36 11.12
CA VAL A 148 -1.75 8.92 10.83
C VAL A 148 -2.08 7.65 11.61
N MET A 149 -1.18 6.65 11.64
CA MET A 149 -1.40 5.45 12.43
C MET A 149 -1.57 5.78 13.92
N THR A 150 -0.70 6.64 14.46
CA THR A 150 -0.77 7.13 15.84
C THR A 150 -2.11 7.81 16.09
N PHE A 151 -2.50 8.76 15.23
CA PHE A 151 -3.77 9.47 15.34
C PHE A 151 -4.98 8.53 15.36
N MET A 152 -5.01 7.53 14.48
CA MET A 152 -6.11 6.57 14.45
C MET A 152 -6.12 5.65 15.67
N LEU A 153 -4.95 5.28 16.21
CA LEU A 153 -4.80 4.45 17.40
C LEU A 153 -5.15 5.20 18.71
N LEU A 154 -5.05 6.53 18.74
CA LEU A 154 -5.46 7.36 19.88
C LEU A 154 -6.94 7.17 20.28
N LYS A 155 -7.77 6.65 19.37
CA LYS A 155 -9.16 6.26 19.68
C LYS A 155 -9.24 5.15 20.74
N PHE A 156 -8.19 4.34 20.88
CA PHE A 156 -8.16 3.15 21.75
C PHE A 156 -7.06 3.19 22.81
N PHE A 157 -5.97 3.90 22.55
CA PHE A 157 -4.78 3.93 23.41
C PHE A 157 -4.29 5.35 23.67
N ASP A 158 -3.39 5.50 24.64
CA ASP A 158 -2.71 6.76 24.87
C ASP A 158 -1.69 7.10 23.76
N LEU A 159 -1.19 8.33 23.79
CA LEU A 159 -0.24 8.84 22.79
C LEU A 159 1.07 8.06 22.81
N GLU A 160 1.55 7.70 23.99
CA GLU A 160 2.81 7.00 24.15
C GLU A 160 2.75 5.61 23.50
N PHE A 161 1.73 4.82 23.80
CA PHE A 161 1.57 3.49 23.20
C PHE A 161 1.28 3.57 21.71
N SER A 162 0.38 4.48 21.28
CA SER A 162 0.02 4.65 19.88
C SER A 162 1.23 4.98 19.00
N ASN A 163 2.08 5.91 19.47
CA ASN A 163 3.30 6.28 18.78
C ASN A 163 4.28 5.10 18.73
N LYS A 164 4.53 4.44 19.87
CA LYS A 164 5.42 3.27 19.95
C LYS A 164 5.00 2.18 18.97
N ILE A 165 3.72 1.81 18.94
CA ILE A 165 3.20 0.78 18.03
C ILE A 165 3.36 1.20 16.58
N SER A 166 3.06 2.46 16.23
CA SER A 166 3.19 2.93 14.84
C SER A 166 4.63 2.79 14.31
N VAL A 167 5.62 3.15 15.13
CA VAL A 167 7.05 3.09 14.80
C VAL A 167 7.53 1.64 14.78
N LEU A 168 7.22 0.85 15.81
CA LEU A 168 7.62 -0.55 15.89
C LEU A 168 7.05 -1.37 14.73
N PHE A 169 5.78 -1.14 14.37
CA PHE A 169 5.17 -1.82 13.24
C PHE A 169 5.82 -1.42 11.91
N ARG A 170 6.29 -0.16 11.77
CA ARG A 170 7.04 0.25 10.59
C ARG A 170 8.37 -0.49 10.48
N ILE A 171 9.11 -0.59 11.58
CA ILE A 171 10.38 -1.32 11.66
C ILE A 171 10.14 -2.79 11.32
N PHE A 172 9.12 -3.40 11.91
CA PHE A 172 8.73 -4.78 11.63
C PHE A 172 8.47 -5.03 10.14
N ASN A 173 7.66 -4.18 9.50
CA ASN A 173 7.41 -4.27 8.06
C ASN A 173 8.68 -4.09 7.24
N LEU A 174 9.56 -3.17 7.63
CA LEU A 174 10.84 -2.94 6.94
C LEU A 174 11.77 -4.15 7.04
N ILE A 175 11.82 -4.81 8.19
CA ILE A 175 12.59 -6.05 8.38
C ILE A 175 12.04 -7.15 7.47
N ILE A 176 10.72 -7.33 7.41
CA ILE A 176 10.08 -8.31 6.51
C ILE A 176 10.38 -7.98 5.04
N GLU A 177 10.25 -6.72 4.63
CA GLU A 177 10.57 -6.26 3.27
C GLU A 177 12.03 -6.63 2.90
N LEU A 178 12.99 -6.35 3.78
CA LEU A 178 14.41 -6.68 3.56
C LEU A 178 14.65 -8.19 3.51
N PHE A 179 14.02 -8.95 4.39
CA PHE A 179 14.15 -10.40 4.44
C PHE A 179 13.61 -11.07 3.16
N LEU A 180 12.43 -10.64 2.68
CA LEU A 180 11.87 -11.11 1.41
C LEU A 180 12.75 -10.71 0.22
N SER A 181 13.29 -9.50 0.21
CA SER A 181 14.23 -9.06 -0.82
C SER A 181 15.50 -9.91 -0.85
N LEU A 182 16.01 -10.32 0.32
CA LEU A 182 17.18 -11.18 0.43
C LEU A 182 16.88 -12.58 -0.11
N ILE A 183 15.73 -13.17 0.24
CA ILE A 183 15.30 -14.46 -0.29
C ILE A 183 15.19 -14.40 -1.82
N ALA A 184 14.53 -13.37 -2.35
CA ALA A 184 14.38 -13.19 -3.79
C ALA A 184 15.75 -13.11 -4.50
N TYR A 185 16.71 -12.40 -3.90
CA TYR A 185 18.07 -12.31 -4.42
C TYR A 185 18.81 -13.65 -4.41
N ILE A 186 18.70 -14.43 -3.32
CA ILE A 186 19.30 -15.76 -3.22
C ILE A 186 18.72 -16.70 -4.29
N LEU A 187 17.39 -16.74 -4.44
CA LEU A 187 16.72 -17.56 -5.44
C LEU A 187 17.13 -17.18 -6.86
N TYR A 188 17.23 -15.88 -7.16
CA TYR A 188 17.73 -15.41 -8.44
C TYR A 188 19.15 -15.91 -8.73
N LYS A 189 20.05 -15.82 -7.75
CA LYS A 189 21.43 -16.27 -7.92
C LYS A 189 21.52 -17.78 -8.16
N LEU A 190 20.68 -18.58 -7.50
CA LEU A 190 20.62 -20.02 -7.70
C LEU A 190 20.13 -20.40 -9.11
N ASP A 191 19.09 -19.74 -9.63
CA ASP A 191 18.60 -19.97 -11.00
C ASP A 191 19.64 -19.56 -12.06
N SER A 192 20.37 -18.47 -11.81
CA SER A 192 21.41 -18.00 -12.73
C SER A 192 22.63 -18.91 -12.85
N HIS A 193 22.91 -19.74 -11.83
CA HIS A 193 23.97 -20.75 -11.87
C HIS A 193 23.51 -22.07 -12.51
N SER A 194 22.21 -22.24 -12.75
CA SER A 194 21.60 -23.41 -13.40
C SER A 194 21.54 -23.29 -14.93
N LYS A 195 21.95 -22.16 -15.51
CA LYS A 195 22.03 -21.90 -16.95
C LYS A 195 23.48 -21.70 -17.37
#